data_AF-A0A7C5D210-F1
#
_entry.id   AF-A0A7C5D210-F1
#
_cell.length_a   1.000
_cell.length_b   1.000
_cell.length_c   1.000
_cell.angle_alpha   90.00
_cell.angle_beta   90.00
_cell.angle_gamma   90.00
#
_symmetry.space_group_name_H-M   'P 1'
#
loop_
_entity.id
_entity.type
_entity.pdbx_description
1 polymer ?
#
loop_
_entity_poly.entity_id
_entity_poly.type
_entity_poly.pdbx_seq_one_letter_code
_entity_poly.pdbx_strand_id
1 'polypeptide(L)'
;MIDCIQYRVGNSKLLHFLKENSHSNIELQLIRFWSRHPRAKLSLCAIACALDMAKINLRDAIKALVAKGILQEQTNGNGLITYSLSDRAEVQECVEELTKLDWREIKILEHQLDGEAVLA
;
A
#
# COMPACT_ATOMS: atom_id res chain seq x y z
N MET A 1 -29.17 -1.78 -6.46
CA MET A 1 -28.96 -2.07 -5.03
C MET A 1 -27.84 -3.09 -5.01
N ILE A 2 -26.59 -2.62 -4.93
CA ILE A 2 -25.42 -3.51 -4.85
C ILE A 2 -25.36 -3.96 -3.39
N ASP A 3 -25.66 -5.23 -3.16
CA ASP A 3 -25.83 -5.80 -1.83
C ASP A 3 -24.58 -5.61 -0.96
N CYS A 4 -24.77 -5.08 0.24
CA CYS A 4 -23.77 -4.88 1.29
C CYS A 4 -22.95 -6.16 1.61
N ILE A 5 -23.42 -7.32 1.15
CA ILE A 5 -22.76 -8.63 1.31
C ILE A 5 -21.57 -8.77 0.34
N GLN A 6 -21.68 -8.31 -0.92
CA GLN A 6 -20.55 -8.34 -1.86
C GLN A 6 -19.44 -7.38 -1.41
N TYR A 7 -19.82 -6.22 -0.89
CA TYR A 7 -18.90 -5.23 -0.32
C TYR A 7 -18.09 -5.81 0.86
N ARG A 8 -18.65 -6.74 1.62
CA ARG A 8 -17.99 -7.36 2.78
C ARG A 8 -16.96 -8.45 2.39
N VAL A 9 -17.14 -9.10 1.24
CA VAL A 9 -16.29 -10.23 0.80
C VAL A 9 -15.03 -9.77 0.06
N GLY A 10 -15.11 -8.72 -0.77
CA GLY A 10 -13.90 -8.10 -1.36
C GLY A 10 -12.98 -7.48 -0.31
N ASN A 11 -13.59 -6.87 0.72
CA ASN A 11 -12.86 -6.28 1.83
C ASN A 11 -12.20 -7.30 2.77
N SER A 12 -12.68 -8.54 2.91
CA SER A 12 -12.06 -9.47 3.88
C SER A 12 -10.65 -9.91 3.47
N LYS A 13 -10.45 -10.21 2.19
CA LYS A 13 -9.13 -10.52 1.63
C LYS A 13 -8.21 -9.31 1.63
N LEU A 14 -8.72 -8.16 1.18
CA LEU A 14 -7.97 -6.91 1.18
C LEU A 14 -7.55 -6.51 2.60
N LEU A 15 -8.46 -6.56 3.57
CA LEU A 15 -8.19 -6.28 4.97
C LEU A 15 -7.17 -7.25 5.55
N HIS A 16 -7.29 -8.55 5.26
CA HIS A 16 -6.31 -9.55 5.70
C HIS A 16 -4.92 -9.25 5.13
N PHE A 17 -4.84 -9.01 3.82
CA PHE A 17 -3.59 -8.65 3.17
C PHE A 17 -2.97 -7.42 3.84
N LEU A 18 -3.74 -6.35 4.03
CA LEU A 18 -3.24 -5.12 4.64
C LEU A 18 -2.83 -5.32 6.10
N LYS A 19 -3.53 -6.15 6.88
CA LYS A 19 -3.13 -6.49 8.26
C LYS A 19 -1.78 -7.20 8.31
N GLU A 20 -1.55 -8.15 7.41
CA GLU A 20 -0.28 -8.89 7.36
C GLU A 20 0.88 -8.05 6.81
N ASN A 21 0.56 -7.02 6.00
CA ASN A 21 1.55 -6.34 5.17
C ASN A 21 1.76 -4.86 5.49
N SER A 22 0.89 -4.24 6.29
CA SER A 22 0.95 -2.82 6.65
C SER A 22 0.81 -2.61 8.16
N HIS A 23 1.95 -2.58 8.85
CA HIS A 23 2.00 -2.42 10.31
C HIS A 23 2.14 -0.96 10.76
N SER A 24 2.23 -0.03 9.81
CA SER A 24 2.27 1.40 10.12
C SER A 24 1.40 2.19 9.16
N ASN A 25 0.94 3.36 9.60
CA ASN A 25 0.18 4.29 8.75
C ASN A 25 1.00 4.67 7.49
N ILE A 26 2.32 4.77 7.60
CA ILE A 26 3.21 5.09 6.47
C ILE A 26 3.20 3.95 5.43
N GLU A 27 3.27 2.69 5.87
CA GLU A 27 3.18 1.52 4.98
C GLU A 27 1.84 1.52 4.23
N LEU A 28 0.73 1.79 4.92
CA LEU A 28 -0.61 1.87 4.31
C LEU A 28 -0.69 2.98 3.27
N GLN A 29 -0.18 4.18 3.61
CA GLN A 29 -0.16 5.31 2.69
C GLN A 29 0.68 5.03 1.44
N LEU A 30 1.81 4.33 1.59
CA LEU A 30 2.63 3.90 0.46
C LEU A 30 1.85 2.91 -0.43
N ILE A 31 1.26 1.86 0.13
CA ILE A 31 0.46 0.89 -0.65
C ILE A 31 -0.66 1.61 -1.41
N ARG A 32 -1.36 2.54 -0.75
CA ARG A 32 -2.43 3.35 -1.37
C ARG A 32 -1.91 4.33 -2.43
N PHE A 33 -0.72 4.88 -2.23
CA PHE A 33 -0.09 5.73 -3.23
C PHE A 33 0.14 4.95 -4.53
N TRP A 34 0.71 3.75 -4.43
CA TRP A 34 0.91 2.90 -5.60
C TRP A 34 -0.39 2.30 -6.14
N SER A 35 -1.43 2.08 -5.35
CA SER A 35 -2.70 1.62 -5.91
C SER A 35 -3.30 2.64 -6.88
N ARG A 36 -3.10 3.93 -6.61
CA ARG A 36 -3.49 5.01 -7.54
C ARG A 36 -2.56 5.15 -8.74
N HIS A 37 -1.34 4.62 -8.63
CA HIS A 37 -0.31 4.70 -9.66
C HIS A 37 0.39 3.35 -9.88
N PRO A 38 -0.32 2.27 -10.31
CA PRO A 38 0.23 0.90 -10.21
C PRO A 38 1.49 0.66 -11.05
N ARG A 39 1.66 1.44 -12.12
CA ARG A 39 2.80 1.35 -13.04
C ARG A 39 3.93 2.33 -12.70
N ALA A 40 3.83 3.07 -11.61
CA ALA A 40 4.83 4.07 -11.24
C ALA A 40 6.11 3.40 -10.72
N LYS A 41 7.24 3.84 -11.26
CA LYS A 41 8.58 3.50 -10.82
C LYS A 41 9.28 4.77 -10.36
N LEU A 42 9.50 4.91 -9.05
CA LEU A 42 9.87 6.18 -8.44
C LEU A 42 11.03 6.03 -7.47
N SER A 43 11.90 7.05 -7.42
CA SER A 43 12.96 7.10 -6.41
C SER A 43 12.39 7.49 -5.05
N LEU A 44 13.12 7.19 -3.96
CA LEU A 44 12.76 7.64 -2.60
C LEU A 44 12.52 9.15 -2.54
N CYS A 45 13.28 9.94 -3.31
CA CYS A 45 13.11 11.38 -3.37
C CYS A 45 11.79 11.79 -4.00
N ALA A 46 11.41 11.15 -5.12
CA ALA A 46 10.14 11.44 -5.79
C ALA A 46 8.94 11.06 -4.90
N ILE A 47 9.01 9.93 -4.20
CA ILE A 47 7.97 9.48 -3.27
C ILE A 47 7.84 10.46 -2.09
N ALA A 48 8.96 10.88 -1.50
CA ALA A 48 8.99 11.87 -0.43
C ALA A 48 8.33 13.20 -0.84
N CYS A 49 8.64 13.69 -2.04
CA CYS A 49 8.01 14.89 -2.58
C CYS A 49 6.52 14.70 -2.85
N ALA A 50 6.11 13.54 -3.38
CA ALA A 50 4.72 13.26 -3.71
C ALA A 50 3.82 13.11 -2.47
N LEU A 51 4.36 12.60 -1.37
CA LEU A 51 3.64 12.39 -0.11
C LEU A 51 3.80 13.55 0.89
N ASP A 52 4.58 14.58 0.55
CA ASP A 52 4.98 15.65 1.47
C ASP A 52 5.54 15.11 2.79
N MET A 53 6.45 14.13 2.69
CA MET A 53 7.05 13.45 3.83
C MET A 53 8.57 13.52 3.81
N ALA A 54 9.18 13.61 4.99
CA ALA A 54 10.62 13.51 5.12
C ALA A 54 11.11 12.11 4.69
N LYS A 55 12.17 12.06 3.86
CA LYS A 55 12.77 10.81 3.37
C LYS A 55 13.11 9.82 4.48
N ILE A 56 13.50 10.31 5.65
CA ILE A 56 13.85 9.48 6.81
C ILE A 56 12.65 8.67 7.32
N ASN A 57 11.44 9.26 7.29
CA ASN A 57 10.22 8.59 7.72
C ASN A 57 9.81 7.48 6.75
N LEU A 58 10.12 7.65 5.46
CA LEU A 58 9.75 6.71 4.41
C LEU A 58 10.75 5.55 4.26
N ARG A 59 12.00 5.75 4.68
CA ARG A 59 13.08 4.80 4.40
C ARG A 59 12.79 3.42 5.00
N ASP A 60 12.38 3.37 6.26
CA ASP A 60 12.17 2.10 6.95
C ASP A 60 10.89 1.41 6.46
N ALA A 61 9.83 2.18 6.20
CA ALA A 61 8.60 1.66 5.61
C ALA A 61 8.82 1.08 4.20
N ILE A 62 9.57 1.76 3.33
CA ILE A 62 9.91 1.25 2.00
C ILE A 62 10.74 -0.03 2.10
N LYS A 63 11.75 -0.08 2.98
CA LYS A 63 12.53 -1.30 3.21
C LYS A 63 11.65 -2.46 3.69
N ALA A 64 10.72 -2.20 4.60
CA ALA A 64 9.79 -3.21 5.08
C ALA A 64 8.89 -3.73 3.95
N LEU A 65 8.33 -2.84 3.13
CA LEU A 65 7.50 -3.24 1.99
C LEU A 65 8.29 -4.00 0.89
N VAL A 66 9.57 -3.67 0.70
CA VAL A 66 10.48 -4.44 -0.18
C VAL A 66 10.75 -5.82 0.41
N ALA A 67 11.04 -5.92 1.72
CA ALA A 67 11.27 -7.19 2.40
C ALA A 67 10.04 -8.11 2.38
N LYS A 68 8.83 -7.54 2.46
CA LYS A 68 7.55 -8.25 2.30
C LYS A 68 7.23 -8.62 0.84
N GLY A 69 8.05 -8.15 -0.12
CA GLY A 69 7.86 -8.41 -1.54
C GLY A 69 6.66 -7.69 -2.15
N ILE A 70 6.20 -6.60 -1.53
CA ILE A 70 5.10 -5.74 -2.01
C ILE A 70 5.64 -4.72 -3.00
N LEU A 71 6.81 -4.16 -2.67
CA LEU A 71 7.58 -3.31 -3.56
C LEU A 71 8.79 -4.07 -4.11
N GLN A 72 9.17 -3.75 -5.34
CA GLN A 72 10.42 -4.17 -5.94
C GLN A 72 11.41 -3.00 -5.92
N GLU A 73 12.61 -3.26 -5.43
CA GLU A 73 13.73 -2.34 -5.56
C GLU A 73 14.47 -2.63 -6.88
N GLN A 74 14.74 -1.57 -7.65
CA GLN A 74 15.40 -1.67 -8.94
C GLN A 74 16.49 -0.60 -9.05
N THR A 75 17.71 -1.03 -9.32
CA THR A 75 18.85 -0.15 -9.59
C THR A 75 18.99 0.04 -11.09
N ASN A 76 19.00 1.29 -11.56
CA ASN A 76 19.29 1.58 -12.96
C ASN A 76 20.81 1.64 -13.22
N GLY A 77 21.21 1.69 -14.49
CA GLY A 77 22.63 1.73 -14.89
C GLY A 77 23.43 2.94 -14.37
N ASN A 78 22.75 3.95 -13.82
CA ASN A 78 23.36 5.15 -13.25
C ASN A 78 23.44 5.10 -11.72
N GLY A 79 23.13 3.94 -11.10
CA GLY A 79 23.16 3.75 -9.65
C GLY A 79 21.97 4.37 -8.90
N LEU A 80 20.96 4.90 -9.61
CA LEU A 80 19.75 5.41 -8.99
C LEU A 80 18.81 4.23 -8.67
N ILE A 81 18.45 4.14 -7.38
CA ILE A 81 17.47 3.19 -6.88
C ILE A 81 16.06 3.74 -7.07
N THR A 82 15.17 2.88 -7.55
CA THR A 82 13.75 3.14 -7.78
C THR A 82 12.91 2.00 -7.25
N TYR A 83 11.67 2.32 -6.90
CA TYR A 83 10.70 1.40 -6.31
C TYR A 83 9.44 1.36 -7.17
N SER A 84 8.91 0.16 -7.38
CA SER A 84 7.63 -0.08 -8.05
C SER A 84 6.85 -1.16 -7.32
N LEU A 85 5.55 -1.30 -7.62
CA LEU A 85 4.80 -2.47 -7.15
C LEU A 85 5.40 -3.76 -7.67
N SER A 86 5.19 -4.82 -6.89
CA SER A 86 5.51 -6.19 -7.24
C SER A 86 4.49 -6.78 -8.20
N ASP A 87 4.96 -7.56 -9.18
CA ASP A 87 4.12 -8.31 -10.12
C ASP A 87 3.47 -9.56 -9.52
N ARG A 88 3.66 -9.82 -8.21
CA ARG A 88 2.99 -10.92 -7.50
C ARG A 88 1.48 -10.79 -7.61
N ALA A 89 0.81 -11.88 -7.97
CA ALA A 89 -0.63 -11.90 -8.19
C ALA A 89 -1.44 -11.37 -6.99
N GLU A 90 -1.07 -11.75 -5.76
CA GLU A 90 -1.71 -11.27 -4.52
C GLU A 90 -1.60 -9.75 -4.33
N VAL A 91 -0.48 -9.15 -4.73
CA VAL A 91 -0.24 -7.70 -4.62
C VAL A 91 -1.07 -6.97 -5.67
N GLN A 92 -1.14 -7.52 -6.88
CA GLN A 92 -1.95 -6.97 -7.97
C GLN A 92 -3.45 -7.06 -7.66
N GLU A 93 -3.95 -8.19 -7.14
CA GLU A 93 -5.35 -8.33 -6.69
C GLU A 93 -5.67 -7.31 -5.60
N CYS A 94 -4.81 -7.19 -4.58
CA CYS A 94 -4.99 -6.21 -3.51
C CYS A 94 -5.03 -4.76 -4.03
N VAL A 95 -4.09 -4.39 -4.89
CA VAL A 95 -4.03 -3.05 -5.48
C VAL A 95 -5.26 -2.77 -6.34
N GLU A 96 -5.71 -3.74 -7.11
CA GLU A 96 -6.93 -3.61 -7.92
C GLU A 96 -8.15 -3.37 -7.03
N GLU A 97 -8.31 -4.13 -5.94
CA GLU A 97 -9.39 -3.90 -4.98
C GLU A 97 -9.31 -2.51 -4.33
N LEU A 98 -8.11 -2.03 -3.97
CA LEU A 98 -7.91 -0.68 -3.44
C LEU A 98 -8.32 0.43 -4.41
N THR A 99 -8.22 0.19 -5.73
CA THR A 99 -8.66 1.18 -6.73
C THR A 99 -10.17 1.27 -6.86
N LYS A 100 -10.90 0.22 -6.45
CA LYS A 100 -12.37 0.17 -6.51
C LYS A 100 -13.03 0.91 -5.35
N LEU A 101 -12.29 1.14 -4.27
CA LEU A 101 -12.82 1.79 -3.07
C LEU A 101 -12.94 3.31 -3.25
N ASP A 102 -14.08 3.85 -2.85
CA ASP A 102 -14.28 5.29 -2.70
C ASP A 102 -13.64 5.82 -1.40
N TRP A 103 -13.68 7.15 -1.21
CA TRP A 103 -13.07 7.78 -0.04
C TRP A 103 -13.71 7.36 1.30
N ARG A 104 -15.02 7.14 1.35
CA ARG A 104 -15.72 6.68 2.56
C ARG A 104 -15.31 5.26 2.89
N GLU A 105 -15.23 4.41 1.87
CA GLU A 105 -14.83 3.02 1.96
C GLU A 105 -13.38 2.89 2.45
N ILE A 106 -12.48 3.72 1.93
CA ILE A 106 -11.09 3.83 2.43
C ILE A 106 -11.05 4.24 3.90
N LYS A 107 -11.88 5.21 4.32
CA LYS A 107 -11.91 5.65 5.73
C LYS A 107 -12.39 4.55 6.68
N ILE A 108 -13.34 3.74 6.25
CA ILE A 108 -13.80 2.57 7.02
C ILE A 108 -12.67 1.55 7.15
N LEU A 109 -11.95 1.28 6.05
CA LEU A 109 -10.83 0.35 6.03
C LEU A 109 -9.69 0.81 6.96
N GLU A 110 -9.30 2.08 6.89
CA GLU A 110 -8.32 2.69 7.81
C GLU A 110 -8.74 2.50 9.27
N HIS A 111 -10.02 2.75 9.59
CA HIS A 111 -10.53 2.60 10.96
C HIS A 111 -10.54 1.13 11.44
N GLN A 112 -10.78 0.17 10.55
CA GLN A 112 -10.70 -1.26 10.87
C GLN A 112 -9.27 -1.73 11.13
N LEU A 113 -8.28 -1.14 10.45
CA LEU A 113 -6.86 -1.41 10.69
C LEU A 113 -6.40 -0.80 12.02
N ASP A 114 -6.85 0.41 12.35
CA ASP A 114 -6.52 1.09 13.61
C ASP A 114 -7.23 0.48 14.83
N GLY A 115 -8.50 0.08 14.69
CA GLY A 115 -9.34 -0.41 15.78
C GLY A 115 -8.91 -1.74 16.37
N GLU A 116 -8.19 -2.58 15.62
CA GLU A 116 -7.61 -3.83 16.13
C GLU A 116 -6.18 -3.67 16.66
N ALA A 117 -5.45 -2.61 16.30
CA ALA A 117 -4.14 -2.32 16.86
C ALA A 117 -4.19 -1.97 18.36
N VAL A 118 -5.37 -1.61 18.88
CA VAL A 118 -5.60 -1.31 20.31
C VAL A 118 -5.81 -2.59 21.16
N LEU A 119 -6.00 -3.75 20.52
CA LEU A 119 -6.29 -5.02 21.21
C LEU A 119 -5.16 -6.06 21.11
N ALA A 120 -4.00 -5.70 20.53
CA ALA A 120 -2.84 -6.58 20.36
C ALA A 120 -1.72 -6.28 21.37
#